data_AF-A0A2V9TZQ9-F1
#
_entry.id   AF-A0A2V9TZQ9-F1
#
_cell.length_a   1.000
_cell.length_b   1.000
_cell.length_c   1.000
_cell.angle_alpha   90.00
_cell.angle_beta   90.00
_cell.angle_gamma   90.00
#
_symmetry.space_group_name_H-M   'P 1'
#
loop_
_entity.id
_entity.type
_entity.pdbx_description
1 polymer ?
#
loop_
_entity_poly.entity_id
_entity_poly.type
_entity_poly.pdbx_seq_one_letter_code
_entity_poly.pdbx_strand_id
1 'polypeptide(L)'
;MPAFTERVAFVFCDADLRDSVRTCLRYLWPLMSDGGIFFTHEAHHIEIGQLFFDEAFWDGRPPGLMCACSGLGITPQADGFMGSCIGHTIKSLRFELSRKRSEFQSGSE
;
A
#
# COMPACT_ATOMS: atom_id res chain seq x y z
N MET A 1 11.71 -8.62 -11.71
CA MET A 1 11.12 -9.79 -12.40
C MET A 1 10.36 -9.33 -13.64
N PRO A 2 11.03 -9.03 -14.76
CA PRO A 2 10.39 -8.39 -15.91
C PRO A 2 9.35 -9.27 -16.63
N ALA A 3 9.39 -10.60 -16.43
CA ALA A 3 8.45 -11.54 -17.04
C ALA A 3 7.33 -12.02 -16.09
N PHE A 4 7.27 -11.50 -14.86
CA PHE A 4 6.25 -11.92 -13.91
C PHE A 4 4.94 -11.17 -14.17
N THR A 5 3.90 -11.90 -14.54
CA THR A 5 2.60 -11.35 -14.96
C THR A 5 1.41 -12.00 -14.29
N GLU A 6 1.65 -12.87 -13.30
CA GLU A 6 0.59 -13.56 -12.59
C GLU A 6 -0.11 -12.65 -11.58
N ARG A 7 -1.37 -12.98 -11.24
CA ARG A 7 -2.13 -12.23 -10.24
C ARG A 7 -1.56 -12.44 -8.85
N VAL A 8 -1.43 -11.34 -8.11
CA VAL A 8 -0.81 -11.33 -6.78
C VAL A 8 -1.87 -11.08 -5.71
N ALA A 9 -2.10 -12.04 -4.82
CA ALA A 9 -2.99 -11.82 -3.67
C ALA A 9 -2.30 -10.99 -2.57
N PHE A 10 -0.98 -11.10 -2.46
CA PHE A 10 -0.20 -10.58 -1.34
C PHE A 10 1.21 -10.19 -1.79
N VAL A 11 1.69 -9.03 -1.32
CA VAL A 11 3.07 -8.57 -1.50
C VAL A 11 3.67 -8.28 -0.13
N PHE A 12 4.90 -8.74 0.10
CA PHE A 12 5.74 -8.27 1.20
C PHE A 12 6.99 -7.61 0.60
N CYS A 13 7.14 -6.31 0.81
CA CYS A 13 8.21 -5.50 0.24
C CYS A 13 9.17 -5.01 1.32
N ASP A 14 10.34 -5.61 1.36
CA ASP A 14 11.46 -5.25 2.25
C ASP A 14 12.59 -4.74 1.34
N ALA A 15 12.65 -3.42 1.18
CA ALA A 15 13.51 -2.78 0.20
C ALA A 15 13.90 -1.40 0.72
N ASP A 16 15.14 -1.27 1.17
CA ASP A 16 15.63 -0.12 1.94
C ASP A 16 15.70 1.20 1.14
N LEU A 17 15.57 1.13 -0.19
CA LEU A 17 15.68 2.28 -1.07
C LEU A 17 14.30 2.71 -1.60
N ARG A 18 14.02 4.00 -1.49
CA ARG A 18 12.79 4.62 -2.00
C ARG A 18 12.48 4.25 -3.45
N ASP A 19 13.48 4.32 -4.34
CA ASP A 19 13.29 4.00 -5.75
C ASP A 19 13.05 2.50 -5.99
N SER A 20 13.58 1.62 -5.14
CA SER A 20 13.28 0.18 -5.17
C SER A 20 11.83 -0.07 -4.78
N VAL A 21 11.33 0.54 -3.70
CA VAL A 21 9.92 0.43 -3.29
C VAL A 21 8.99 1.02 -4.35
N ARG A 22 9.34 2.18 -4.91
CA ARG A 22 8.59 2.79 -6.03
C ARG A 22 8.52 1.86 -7.23
N THR A 23 9.61 1.16 -7.54
CA THR A 23 9.65 0.16 -8.61
C THR A 23 8.73 -1.03 -8.28
N CYS A 24 8.80 -1.59 -7.06
CA CYS A 24 7.89 -2.64 -6.61
C CYS A 24 6.42 -2.22 -6.73
N LEU A 25 6.06 -1.03 -6.25
CA LEU A 25 4.71 -0.48 -6.37
C LEU A 25 4.27 -0.38 -7.84
N ARG A 26 5.12 0.18 -8.71
CA ARG A 26 4.80 0.36 -10.13
C ARG A 26 4.49 -0.96 -10.85
N TYR A 27 5.24 -2.02 -10.56
CA TYR A 27 5.13 -3.29 -11.30
C TYR A 27 4.25 -4.34 -10.61
N LEU A 28 4.21 -4.38 -9.28
CA LEU A 28 3.42 -5.37 -8.54
C LEU A 28 1.99 -4.88 -8.28
N TRP A 29 1.80 -3.59 -7.97
CA TRP A 29 0.45 -3.07 -7.66
C TRP A 29 -0.58 -3.35 -8.76
N PRO A 30 -0.28 -3.19 -10.06
CA PRO A 30 -1.24 -3.50 -11.12
C PRO A 30 -1.64 -4.98 -11.15
N LEU A 31 -0.72 -5.89 -10.82
CA LEU A 31 -0.94 -7.33 -10.80
C LEU A 31 -1.72 -7.80 -9.56
N MET A 32 -1.80 -6.96 -8.53
CA MET A 32 -2.52 -7.33 -7.32
C MET A 32 -4.02 -7.48 -7.54
N SER A 33 -4.60 -8.51 -6.95
CA SER A 33 -6.06 -8.67 -6.89
C SER A 33 -6.70 -7.57 -6.04
N ASP A 34 -7.95 -7.24 -6.33
CA ASP A 34 -8.73 -6.36 -5.47
C ASP A 34 -8.88 -7.01 -4.08
N GLY A 35 -8.75 -6.21 -3.02
CA GLY A 35 -8.63 -6.70 -1.64
C GLY A 35 -7.27 -7.30 -1.28
N GLY A 36 -6.34 -7.40 -2.24
CA GLY A 36 -4.96 -7.83 -1.99
C GLY A 36 -4.22 -6.85 -1.07
N ILE A 37 -3.26 -7.40 -0.30
CA ILE A 37 -2.55 -6.64 0.73
C ILE A 37 -1.08 -6.46 0.34
N PHE A 38 -0.60 -5.22 0.40
CA PHE A 38 0.80 -4.88 0.20
C PHE A 38 1.38 -4.49 1.55
N PHE A 39 2.23 -5.35 2.09
CA PHE A 39 3.05 -5.07 3.26
C PHE A 39 4.38 -4.45 2.86
N THR A 40 4.90 -3.57 3.71
CA THR A 40 6.24 -3.03 3.58
C THR A 40 6.93 -2.99 4.93
N HIS A 41 8.23 -3.28 4.95
CA HIS A 41 9.08 -3.12 6.13
C HIS A 41 9.65 -1.69 6.26
N GLU A 42 9.25 -0.77 5.36
CA GLU A 42 9.79 0.59 5.30
C GLU A 42 8.90 1.62 6.01
N ALA A 43 7.92 1.20 6.81
CA ALA A 43 6.90 2.11 7.31
C ALA A 43 7.44 3.14 8.31
N HIS A 44 8.55 2.80 8.98
CA HIS A 44 9.30 3.69 9.85
C HIS A 44 10.07 4.79 9.09
N HIS A 45 10.33 4.60 7.79
CA HIS A 45 11.07 5.54 6.98
C HIS A 45 10.11 6.52 6.29
N ILE A 46 9.98 7.72 6.85
CA ILE A 46 9.00 8.74 6.40
C ILE A 46 9.09 8.98 4.88
N GLU A 47 10.30 9.09 4.33
CA GLU A 47 10.51 9.34 2.89
C GLU A 47 9.94 8.23 1.99
N ILE A 48 9.98 6.98 2.46
CA ILE A 48 9.44 5.83 1.73
C ILE A 48 7.94 5.71 2.01
N GLY A 49 7.51 5.88 3.26
CA GLY A 49 6.10 5.92 3.65
C GLY A 49 5.29 6.95 2.87
N GLN A 50 5.88 8.10 2.53
CA GLN A 50 5.26 9.14 1.70
C GLN A 50 4.83 8.65 0.30
N LEU A 51 5.49 7.63 -0.28
CA LEU A 51 5.07 7.04 -1.57
C LEU A 51 3.63 6.53 -1.53
N PHE A 52 3.16 6.08 -0.37
CA PHE A 52 1.80 5.57 -0.20
C PHE A 52 0.74 6.67 -0.06
N PHE A 53 1.15 7.94 -0.04
CA PHE A 53 0.28 9.12 0.05
C PHE A 53 0.52 10.10 -1.12
N ASP A 54 1.42 9.78 -2.05
CA ASP A 54 1.81 10.64 -3.18
C ASP A 54 0.75 10.61 -4.30
N GLU A 55 -0.11 11.63 -4.33
CA GLU A 55 -1.19 11.75 -5.34
C GLU A 55 -0.66 11.80 -6.79
N ALA A 56 0.52 12.40 -7.00
CA ALA A 56 1.12 12.52 -8.33
C ALA A 56 1.64 11.17 -8.83
N PHE A 57 2.16 10.32 -7.93
CA PHE A 57 2.54 8.95 -8.27
C PHE A 57 1.34 8.05 -8.56
N TRP A 58 0.24 8.21 -7.81
CA TRP A 58 -0.94 7.35 -7.89
C TRP A 58 -2.02 7.80 -8.88
N ASP A 59 -1.82 8.93 -9.57
CA ASP A 59 -2.79 9.56 -10.48
C ASP A 59 -4.15 9.76 -9.80
N GLY A 60 -4.12 10.47 -8.67
CA GLY A 60 -5.31 10.82 -7.90
C GLY A 60 -5.32 10.21 -6.51
N ARG A 61 -5.97 9.04 -6.31
CA ARG A 61 -6.24 8.51 -4.96
C ARG A 61 -5.15 7.53 -4.50
N PRO A 62 -4.17 7.97 -3.69
CA PRO A 62 -3.20 7.07 -3.08
C PRO A 62 -3.90 6.08 -2.12
N PRO A 63 -3.33 4.88 -1.92
CA PRO A 63 -3.94 3.87 -1.08
C PRO A 63 -3.75 4.13 0.43
N GLY A 64 -2.84 5.05 0.79
CA GLY A 64 -2.42 5.28 2.17
C GLY A 64 -1.59 4.12 2.74
N LEU A 65 -1.07 4.29 3.94
CA LEU A 65 -0.33 3.28 4.67
C LEU A 65 -0.86 3.19 6.10
N MET A 66 -1.28 1.99 6.52
CA MET A 66 -1.72 1.71 7.89
C MET A 66 -0.61 1.06 8.71
N CYS A 67 -0.69 1.28 10.03
CA CYS A 67 0.21 0.71 11.05
C CYS A 67 1.66 1.22 11.01
N ALA A 68 1.93 2.35 10.35
CA ALA A 68 3.28 2.87 10.11
C ALA A 68 4.08 3.32 11.35
N CYS A 69 3.54 3.22 12.58
CA CYS A 69 4.19 3.81 13.75
C CYS A 69 4.29 2.94 15.01
N SER A 70 3.91 1.65 15.03
CA SER A 70 4.14 0.81 16.25
C SER A 70 3.71 -0.66 16.18
N GLY A 71 3.35 -1.23 15.01
CA GLY A 71 2.70 -2.55 14.90
C GLY A 71 3.25 -3.65 15.82
N LEU A 72 2.57 -3.91 16.96
CA LEU A 72 2.93 -4.86 18.01
C LEU A 72 4.33 -4.63 18.62
N GLY A 73 4.41 -3.85 19.70
CA GLY A 73 5.60 -3.77 20.55
C GLY A 73 5.82 -5.10 21.29
N ILE A 74 6.69 -5.97 20.77
CA ILE A 74 6.98 -7.27 21.41
C ILE A 74 8.32 -7.27 22.16
N THR A 75 9.19 -6.25 22.04
CA THR A 75 10.39 -6.13 22.90
C THR A 75 10.92 -4.70 22.96
N PRO A 76 11.32 -4.17 24.14
CA PRO A 76 12.07 -2.92 24.23
C PRO A 76 13.43 -3.05 23.55
N GLN A 77 13.76 -2.13 22.64
CA GLN A 77 15.15 -1.94 22.21
C GLN A 77 15.89 -1.05 23.23
N ALA A 78 17.22 -1.20 23.29
CA ALA A 78 18.07 -0.54 24.28
C ALA A 78 18.09 1.00 24.18
N ASP A 79 17.62 1.54 23.05
CA ASP A 79 17.48 2.97 22.76
C ASP A 79 16.09 3.53 23.12
N GLY A 80 15.18 2.69 23.64
CA GLY A 80 13.81 3.08 24.00
C GLY A 80 12.84 3.12 22.82
N PHE A 81 13.25 2.71 21.62
CA PHE A 81 12.34 2.58 20.49
C PHE A 81 11.45 1.34 20.65
N MET A 82 10.13 1.54 20.65
CA MET A 82 9.13 0.48 20.65
C MET A 82 8.35 0.55 19.33
N GLY A 83 8.65 -0.33 18.38
CA GLY A 83 7.92 -0.33 17.12
C GLY A 83 8.27 -1.49 16.20
N SER A 84 7.35 -1.78 15.30
CA SER A 84 7.60 -2.57 14.10
C SER A 84 7.74 -1.63 12.92
N CYS A 85 8.67 -1.97 12.04
CA CYS A 85 8.89 -1.29 10.78
C CYS A 85 7.83 -1.69 9.73
N ILE A 86 6.94 -2.62 10.07
CA ILE A 86 5.93 -3.15 9.16
C ILE A 86 4.70 -2.23 9.08
N GLY A 87 4.41 -1.79 7.87
CA GLY A 87 3.14 -1.17 7.49
C GLY A 87 2.45 -1.98 6.39
N HIS A 88 1.17 -1.70 6.16
CA HIS A 88 0.47 -2.32 5.05
C HIS A 88 -0.58 -1.39 4.43
N THR A 89 -0.97 -1.74 3.22
CA THR A 89 -2.09 -1.10 2.52
C THR A 89 -2.90 -2.13 1.75
N ILE A 90 -4.17 -1.81 1.52
CA ILE A 90 -5.13 -2.71 0.86
C ILE A 90 -5.53 -2.11 -0.48
N LYS A 91 -5.40 -2.90 -1.56
CA LYS A 91 -5.85 -2.48 -2.88
C LYS A 91 -7.38 -2.42 -2.90
N SER A 92 -7.91 -1.20 -2.89
CA SER A 92 -9.35 -0.96 -2.93
C SER A 92 -9.98 -1.54 -4.20
N LEU A 93 -11.19 -2.11 -4.08
CA LEU A 93 -12.00 -2.56 -5.20
C LEU A 93 -12.28 -1.38 -6.14
N ARG A 94 -11.63 -1.32 -7.30
CA ARG A 94 -11.83 -0.22 -8.25
C ARG A 94 -13.20 -0.30 -8.95
N PHE A 95 -13.80 -1.49 -9.01
CA PHE A 95 -14.96 -1.76 -9.87
C PHE A 95 -16.34 -1.48 -9.24
N GLU A 96 -16.52 -1.60 -7.93
CA GLU A 96 -17.85 -1.45 -7.32
C GLU A 96 -18.26 0.01 -7.02
N LEU A 97 -17.30 0.88 -6.71
CA LEU A 97 -17.60 2.26 -6.32
C LEU A 97 -18.10 3.12 -7.49
N SER A 98 -17.61 2.87 -8.71
CA SER A 98 -18.10 3.56 -9.91
C SER A 98 -19.54 3.17 -10.26
N ARG A 99 -19.90 1.89 -10.06
CA ARG A 99 -21.24 1.36 -10.37
C ARG A 99 -22.29 1.81 -9.35
N LYS A 100 -21.95 1.80 -8.06
CA LYS A 100 -22.84 2.33 -7.01
C LYS A 100 -23.09 3.83 -7.13
N ARG A 101 -22.10 4.61 -7.60
CA ARG A 101 -22.28 6.04 -7.89
C ARG A 101 -23.21 6.30 -9.07
N SER A 102 -23.09 5.53 -10.16
CA SER A 102 -24.00 5.67 -11.30
C SER A 102 -25.43 5.24 -10.97
N GLU A 103 -25.60 4.17 -10.19
CA GLU A 103 -26.92 3.69 -9.74
C GLU A 103 -27.60 4.65 -8.75
N PHE A 104 -26.82 5.34 -7.89
CA PHE A 104 -27.35 6.35 -6.98
C PHE A 104 -27.77 7.64 -7.70
N GLN A 105 -27.05 8.03 -8.77
CA GLN A 105 -27.38 9.20 -9.57
C GLN A 105 -28.58 8.98 -10.51
N SER A 106 -28.87 7.74 -10.92
CA SER A 106 -30.03 7.40 -11.76
C SER A 106 -31.32 7.10 -10.98
N GLY A 107 -31.26 7.05 -9.64
CA GLY A 107 -32.41 6.76 -8.77
C GLY A 107 -33.03 7.98 -8.09
N SER A 108 -32.71 9.20 -8.58
CA SER A 108 -33.14 10.48 -8.01
C SER A 108 -34.06 11.28 -8.95
N GLU A 109 -34.90 10.59 -9.73
CA GLU A 109 -36.01 11.20 -10.50
C GLU A 109 -37.37 10.71 -9.97
#